data_AF-A0A5M8EEF8-F1
#
_entry.id   AF-A0A5M8EEF8-F1
#
_cell.length_a   1.000
_cell.length_b   1.000
_cell.length_c   1.000
_cell.angle_alpha   90.00
_cell.angle_beta   90.00
_cell.angle_gamma   90.00
#
_symmetry.space_group_name_H-M   'P 1'
#
loop_
_entity.id
_entity.type
_entity.pdbx_description
1 polymer ?
#
loop_
_entity_poly.entity_id
_entity_poly.type
_entity_poly.pdbx_seq_one_letter_code
_entity_poly.pdbx_strand_id
1 'polypeptide(L)'
;MGKPRSEIQVHNESIKARQVLLEDVLSDIKKYALNEIVIAALKNQGALASLSYKFDLAGQQYAIDSTSLNTLKKKSDELLGHHGFAGLERLRGVAKDAVAAYAGKDSKPTKKTKYGLEQINSELECAVVALRRSNFRLLQGLSAAISGIKETRDGSSEAVRNKSASEAINALLAIVSLNESPFDVIPSHENIQSLKVVRGE
;
A
#
# COMPACT_ATOMS: atom_id res chain seq x y z
N MET A 1 -18.22 -53.12 -6.89
CA MET A 1 -16.86 -53.10 -7.49
C MET A 1 -16.80 -51.91 -8.44
N GLY A 2 -16.09 -50.85 -8.07
CA GLY A 2 -15.95 -49.66 -8.92
C GLY A 2 -14.93 -49.91 -10.03
N LYS A 3 -15.27 -49.57 -11.28
CA LYS A 3 -14.33 -49.59 -12.40
C LYS A 3 -13.08 -48.76 -12.03
N PRO A 4 -11.86 -49.21 -12.35
CA PRO A 4 -10.67 -48.38 -12.18
C PRO A 4 -10.85 -47.11 -13.00
N ARG A 5 -10.69 -45.94 -12.35
CA ARG A 5 -10.68 -44.65 -13.06
C ARG A 5 -9.52 -44.67 -14.06
N SER A 6 -9.78 -44.30 -15.31
CA SER A 6 -8.71 -44.18 -16.29
C SER A 6 -7.77 -43.03 -15.89
N GLU A 7 -6.47 -43.14 -16.19
CA GLU A 7 -5.47 -42.11 -15.86
C GLU A 7 -5.86 -40.73 -16.40
N ILE A 8 -6.52 -40.70 -17.57
CA ILE A 8 -7.06 -39.49 -18.20
C ILE A 8 -8.12 -38.82 -17.32
N GLN A 9 -8.99 -39.61 -16.68
CA GLN A 9 -10.05 -39.09 -15.81
C GLN A 9 -9.47 -38.46 -14.54
N VAL A 10 -8.43 -39.08 -13.97
CA VAL A 10 -7.72 -38.56 -12.79
C VAL A 10 -7.03 -37.23 -13.09
N HIS A 11 -6.37 -37.12 -14.25
CA HIS A 11 -5.74 -35.86 -14.66
C HIS A 11 -6.76 -34.73 -14.91
N ASN A 12 -7.91 -35.05 -15.49
CA ASN A 12 -8.96 -34.04 -15.71
C ASN A 12 -9.58 -33.56 -14.38
N GLU A 13 -9.76 -34.46 -13.41
CA GLU A 13 -10.21 -34.13 -12.04
C GLU A 13 -9.19 -33.21 -11.34
N SER A 14 -7.89 -33.46 -11.51
CA SER A 14 -6.80 -32.64 -10.98
C SER A 14 -6.80 -31.20 -11.54
N ILE A 15 -7.19 -30.98 -12.81
CA ILE A 15 -7.34 -29.63 -13.37
C ILE A 15 -8.52 -28.89 -12.73
N LYS A 16 -9.68 -29.54 -12.60
CA LYS A 16 -10.85 -28.93 -11.96
C LYS A 16 -10.61 -28.65 -10.48
N ALA A 17 -9.91 -29.55 -9.79
CA ALA A 17 -9.53 -29.37 -8.39
C ALA A 17 -8.71 -28.10 -8.14
N ARG A 18 -7.88 -27.65 -9.11
CA ARG A 18 -7.17 -26.37 -8.99
C ARG A 18 -8.12 -25.17 -8.98
N GLN A 19 -9.15 -25.18 -9.82
CA GLN A 19 -10.17 -24.12 -9.80
C GLN A 19 -10.91 -24.10 -8.46
N VAL A 20 -11.35 -25.27 -7.99
CA VAL A 20 -12.03 -25.41 -6.70
C VAL A 20 -11.15 -24.93 -5.55
N LEU A 21 -9.87 -25.28 -5.55
CA LEU A 21 -8.92 -24.80 -4.53
C LEU A 21 -8.85 -23.27 -4.53
N LEU A 22 -8.73 -22.64 -5.70
CA LEU A 22 -8.62 -21.18 -5.78
C LEU A 22 -9.91 -20.47 -5.36
N GLU A 23 -11.09 -21.04 -5.66
CA GLU A 23 -12.38 -20.56 -5.18
C GLU A 23 -12.51 -20.72 -3.65
N ASP A 24 -12.04 -21.83 -3.10
CA ASP A 24 -12.02 -22.07 -1.64
C ASP A 24 -11.07 -21.10 -0.93
N VAL A 25 -9.89 -20.84 -1.50
CA VAL A 25 -8.95 -19.83 -0.97
C VAL A 25 -9.59 -18.45 -0.88
N LEU A 26 -10.40 -18.07 -1.86
CA LEU A 26 -11.12 -16.79 -1.84
C LEU A 26 -12.29 -16.78 -0.86
N SER A 27 -12.92 -17.94 -0.64
CA SER A 27 -14.06 -18.08 0.26
C SER A 27 -13.63 -18.11 1.73
N ASP A 28 -12.48 -18.72 2.04
CA ASP A 28 -11.90 -18.77 3.39
C ASP A 28 -10.38 -18.53 3.36
N ILE A 29 -10.00 -17.25 3.27
CA ILE A 29 -8.59 -16.84 3.24
C ILE A 29 -7.85 -17.26 4.52
N LYS A 30 -8.55 -17.32 5.67
CA LYS A 30 -7.92 -17.62 6.97
C LYS A 30 -7.35 -19.03 7.00
N LYS A 31 -8.08 -19.99 6.44
CA LYS A 31 -7.66 -21.39 6.30
C LYS A 31 -6.32 -21.55 5.57
N TYR A 32 -6.01 -20.64 4.65
CA TYR A 32 -4.84 -20.73 3.77
C TYR A 32 -3.73 -19.73 4.07
N ALA A 33 -3.97 -18.77 4.98
CA ALA A 33 -3.03 -17.71 5.32
C ALA A 33 -1.66 -18.19 5.82
N LEU A 34 -1.61 -19.39 6.42
CA LEU A 34 -0.37 -20.02 6.91
C LEU A 34 0.02 -21.28 6.13
N ASN A 35 -0.71 -21.60 5.05
CA ASN A 35 -0.44 -22.79 4.26
C ASN A 35 0.64 -22.50 3.22
N GLU A 36 1.90 -22.75 3.58
CA GLU A 36 3.06 -22.45 2.73
C GLU A 36 3.01 -23.12 1.35
N ILE A 37 2.41 -24.31 1.25
CA ILE A 37 2.28 -25.05 -0.01
C ILE A 37 1.36 -24.28 -0.97
N VAL A 38 0.19 -23.87 -0.49
CA VAL A 38 -0.78 -23.11 -1.29
C VAL A 38 -0.23 -21.71 -1.60
N ILE A 39 0.40 -21.05 -0.63
CA ILE A 39 1.04 -19.73 -0.84
C ILE A 39 2.13 -19.81 -1.91
N ALA A 40 2.96 -20.86 -1.89
CA ALA A 40 3.99 -21.07 -2.90
C ALA A 40 3.38 -21.29 -4.29
N ALA A 41 2.31 -22.09 -4.39
CA ALA A 41 1.60 -22.35 -5.64
C ALA A 41 0.98 -21.07 -6.25
N LEU A 42 0.54 -20.14 -5.41
CA LEU A 42 -0.04 -18.86 -5.86
C LEU A 42 0.99 -17.90 -6.46
N LYS A 43 2.31 -18.11 -6.29
CA LYS A 43 3.33 -17.13 -6.71
C LYS A 43 3.33 -16.85 -8.20
N ASN A 44 3.24 -17.89 -9.03
CA ASN A 44 3.27 -17.82 -10.50
C ASN A 44 2.60 -19.04 -11.15
N GLN A 45 2.41 -18.98 -12.48
CA GLN A 45 1.75 -20.03 -13.26
C GLN A 45 2.44 -21.40 -13.17
N GLY A 46 3.77 -21.41 -13.19
CA GLY A 46 4.55 -22.65 -13.09
C GLY A 46 4.39 -23.33 -11.74
N ALA A 47 4.37 -22.54 -10.66
CA ALA A 47 4.18 -23.04 -9.30
C ALA A 47 2.79 -23.68 -9.10
N LEU A 48 1.75 -23.12 -9.71
CA LEU A 48 0.40 -23.71 -9.71
C LEU A 48 0.35 -25.01 -10.55
N ALA A 49 1.11 -25.07 -11.64
CA ALA A 49 1.21 -26.28 -12.45
C ALA A 49 1.92 -27.42 -11.70
N SER A 50 3.03 -27.12 -11.02
CA SER A 50 3.80 -28.09 -10.22
C SER A 50 3.17 -28.45 -8.87
N LEU A 51 2.01 -27.88 -8.53
CA LEU A 51 1.34 -28.14 -7.26
C LEU A 51 0.96 -29.63 -7.17
N SER A 52 1.36 -30.25 -6.07
CA SER A 52 0.85 -31.55 -5.61
C SER A 52 0.20 -31.34 -4.26
N TYR A 53 -1.12 -31.50 -4.17
CA TYR A 53 -1.87 -31.10 -2.98
C TYR A 53 -3.19 -31.86 -2.85
N LYS A 54 -3.57 -32.20 -1.62
CA LYS A 54 -4.86 -32.83 -1.31
C LYS A 54 -5.59 -31.99 -0.29
N PHE A 55 -6.89 -31.83 -0.45
CA PHE A 55 -7.72 -31.05 0.45
C PHE A 55 -9.15 -31.55 0.46
N ASP A 56 -9.83 -31.29 1.57
CA ASP A 56 -11.25 -31.57 1.73
C ASP A 56 -12.05 -30.26 1.68
N LEU A 57 -13.15 -30.29 0.94
CA LEU A 57 -14.11 -29.20 0.86
C LEU A 57 -15.53 -29.76 0.89
N ALA A 58 -16.35 -29.32 1.85
CA ALA A 58 -17.74 -29.75 2.02
C ALA A 58 -17.93 -31.29 2.07
N GLY A 59 -16.97 -32.02 2.65
CA GLY A 59 -17.01 -33.49 2.76
C GLY A 59 -16.57 -34.23 1.48
N GLN A 60 -16.13 -33.52 0.44
CA GLN A 60 -15.55 -34.09 -0.77
C GLN A 60 -14.02 -33.94 -0.78
N GLN A 61 -13.33 -35.03 -1.09
CA GLN A 61 -11.87 -35.03 -1.22
C GLN A 61 -11.45 -34.62 -2.63
N TYR A 62 -10.48 -33.71 -2.70
CA TYR A 62 -9.86 -33.27 -3.94
C TYR A 62 -8.37 -33.60 -3.91
N ALA A 63 -7.86 -34.00 -5.08
CA ALA A 63 -6.44 -34.25 -5.29
C ALA A 63 -5.96 -33.48 -6.52
N ILE A 64 -4.83 -32.81 -6.36
CA ILE A 64 -4.11 -32.07 -7.38
C ILE A 64 -2.78 -32.77 -7.56
N ASP A 65 -2.53 -33.23 -8.79
CA ASP A 65 -1.26 -33.82 -9.20
C ASP A 65 -0.45 -32.82 -10.04
N SER A 66 0.86 -32.77 -9.82
CA SER A 66 1.78 -31.92 -10.58
C SER A 66 1.68 -32.20 -12.09
N THR A 67 1.73 -31.15 -12.90
CA THR A 67 1.72 -31.24 -14.35
C THR A 67 2.58 -30.15 -14.99
N SER A 68 2.85 -30.28 -16.29
CA SER A 68 3.56 -29.24 -17.03
C SER A 68 2.66 -28.00 -17.24
N LEU A 69 3.25 -26.81 -17.30
CA LEU A 69 2.49 -25.58 -17.57
C LEU A 69 1.73 -25.65 -18.92
N ASN A 70 2.31 -26.27 -19.94
CA ASN A 70 1.66 -26.42 -21.25
C ASN A 70 0.46 -27.36 -21.16
N THR A 71 0.58 -28.46 -20.40
CA THR A 71 -0.53 -29.37 -20.12
C THR A 71 -1.63 -28.65 -19.36
N LEU A 72 -1.27 -27.87 -18.32
CA LEU A 72 -2.23 -27.08 -17.54
C LEU A 72 -2.98 -26.10 -18.45
N LYS A 73 -2.29 -25.35 -19.30
CA LYS A 73 -2.91 -24.40 -20.25
C LYS A 73 -3.91 -25.11 -21.16
N LYS A 74 -3.45 -26.10 -21.92
CA LYS A 74 -4.25 -26.83 -22.89
C LYS A 74 -5.47 -27.50 -22.22
N LYS A 75 -5.26 -28.19 -21.11
CA LYS A 75 -6.35 -28.89 -20.41
C LYS A 75 -7.31 -27.93 -19.72
N SER A 76 -6.84 -26.77 -19.26
CA SER A 76 -7.73 -25.75 -18.70
C SER A 76 -8.64 -25.17 -19.78
N ASP A 77 -8.13 -24.93 -20.98
CA ASP A 77 -8.94 -24.45 -22.11
C ASP A 77 -9.95 -25.51 -22.60
N GLU A 78 -9.63 -26.80 -22.48
CA GLU A 78 -10.52 -27.90 -22.85
C GLU A 78 -11.60 -28.20 -21.78
N LEU A 79 -11.27 -28.05 -20.49
CA LEU A 79 -12.07 -28.61 -19.38
C LEU A 79 -12.73 -27.56 -18.48
N LEU A 80 -12.15 -26.38 -18.35
CA LEU A 80 -12.72 -25.29 -17.58
C LEU A 80 -13.56 -24.45 -18.54
N GLY A 81 -14.78 -24.08 -18.11
CA GLY A 81 -15.73 -23.31 -18.92
C GLY A 81 -15.25 -21.89 -19.20
N HIS A 82 -16.10 -20.87 -19.00
CA HIS A 82 -15.81 -19.48 -19.38
C HIS A 82 -14.37 -19.03 -19.06
N HIS A 83 -13.62 -18.75 -20.14
CA HIS A 83 -12.23 -18.25 -20.21
C HIS A 83 -11.08 -19.25 -19.96
N GLY A 84 -11.35 -20.55 -19.79
CA GLY A 84 -10.29 -21.58 -19.78
C GLY A 84 -9.12 -21.28 -18.84
N PHE A 85 -7.89 -21.37 -19.33
CA PHE A 85 -6.69 -21.03 -18.56
C PHE A 85 -6.65 -19.55 -18.13
N ALA A 86 -7.14 -18.63 -18.95
CA ALA A 86 -7.14 -17.21 -18.61
C ALA A 86 -8.05 -16.92 -17.39
N GLY A 87 -9.18 -17.63 -17.30
CA GLY A 87 -10.07 -17.58 -16.13
C GLY A 87 -9.38 -18.10 -14.87
N LEU A 88 -8.71 -19.25 -14.98
CA LEU A 88 -7.93 -19.84 -13.88
C LEU A 88 -6.80 -18.91 -13.41
N GLU A 89 -6.09 -18.29 -14.34
CA GLU A 89 -4.97 -17.38 -14.03
C GLU A 89 -5.44 -16.09 -13.37
N ARG A 90 -6.59 -15.55 -13.82
CA ARG A 90 -7.23 -14.41 -13.14
C ARG A 90 -7.58 -14.79 -11.71
N LEU A 91 -8.19 -15.96 -11.51
CA LEU A 91 -8.55 -16.46 -10.18
C LEU A 91 -7.32 -16.64 -9.29
N ARG A 92 -6.21 -17.18 -9.83
CA ARG A 92 -4.92 -17.27 -9.13
C ARG A 92 -4.39 -15.89 -8.72
N GLY A 93 -4.47 -14.91 -9.61
CA GLY A 93 -4.07 -13.53 -9.33
C GLY A 93 -4.85 -12.94 -8.16
N VAL A 94 -6.18 -13.02 -8.20
CA VAL A 94 -7.04 -12.51 -7.12
C VAL A 94 -6.78 -13.25 -5.80
N ALA A 95 -6.63 -14.58 -5.82
CA ALA A 95 -6.32 -15.37 -4.64
C ALA A 95 -4.96 -15.00 -4.02
N LYS A 96 -3.93 -14.80 -4.85
CA LYS A 96 -2.61 -14.34 -4.41
C LYS A 96 -2.70 -12.99 -3.69
N ASP A 97 -3.41 -12.05 -4.29
CA ASP A 97 -3.55 -10.70 -3.75
C ASP A 97 -4.34 -10.70 -2.45
N ALA A 98 -5.42 -11.50 -2.37
CA ALA A 98 -6.24 -11.67 -1.17
C ALA A 98 -5.45 -12.27 0.01
N VAL A 99 -4.66 -13.32 -0.23
CA VAL A 99 -3.81 -13.94 0.80
C VAL A 99 -2.71 -12.98 1.25
N ALA A 100 -2.08 -12.25 0.32
CA ALA A 100 -1.06 -11.25 0.65
C ALA A 100 -1.64 -10.08 1.46
N ALA A 101 -2.83 -9.61 1.11
CA ALA A 101 -3.53 -8.56 1.85
C ALA A 101 -3.92 -9.03 3.26
N TYR A 102 -4.35 -10.29 3.42
CA TYR A 102 -4.66 -10.86 4.73
C TYR A 102 -3.41 -10.96 5.61
N ALA A 103 -2.28 -11.44 5.08
CA ALA A 103 -1.00 -11.45 5.79
C ALA A 103 -0.51 -10.03 6.13
N GLY A 104 -0.84 -9.05 5.29
CA GLY A 104 -0.52 -7.64 5.49
C GLY A 104 -1.35 -6.91 6.54
N LYS A 105 -2.50 -7.46 7.00
CA LYS A 105 -3.34 -6.81 8.01
C LYS A 105 -2.65 -6.64 9.36
N ASP A 106 -1.71 -7.52 9.69
CA ASP A 106 -0.93 -7.49 10.94
C ASP A 106 0.52 -7.01 10.74
N SER A 107 0.96 -6.77 9.50
CA SER A 107 2.35 -6.40 9.18
C SER A 107 2.44 -5.01 8.55
N LYS A 108 3.36 -4.17 9.02
CA LYS A 108 3.64 -2.84 8.45
C LYS A 108 3.77 -2.90 6.91
N PRO A 109 3.22 -1.93 6.16
CA PRO A 109 3.27 -1.92 4.70
C PRO A 109 4.70 -2.04 4.20
N THR A 110 4.94 -3.00 3.31
CA THR A 110 6.27 -3.30 2.75
C THR A 110 6.32 -2.86 1.29
N LYS A 111 7.40 -2.18 0.87
CA LYS A 111 7.63 -1.65 -0.50
C LYS A 111 7.65 -2.69 -1.65
N LYS A 112 7.37 -3.97 -1.37
CA LYS A 112 7.53 -5.10 -2.30
C LYS A 112 6.22 -5.60 -2.92
N THR A 113 5.06 -5.19 -2.42
CA THR A 113 3.75 -5.56 -2.98
C THR A 113 3.08 -4.35 -3.62
N LYS A 114 2.28 -4.56 -4.67
CA LYS A 114 1.53 -3.47 -5.34
C LYS A 114 0.65 -2.72 -4.34
N TYR A 115 -0.09 -3.45 -3.51
CA TYR A 115 -0.91 -2.89 -2.44
C TYR A 115 -0.08 -2.11 -1.41
N GLY A 116 1.08 -2.63 -0.99
CA GLY A 116 1.98 -1.91 -0.08
C GLY A 116 2.54 -0.63 -0.70
N LEU A 117 2.82 -0.63 -2.01
CA LEU A 117 3.23 0.58 -2.74
C LEU A 117 2.09 1.59 -2.86
N GLU A 118 0.86 1.15 -3.14
CA GLU A 118 -0.32 2.03 -3.18
C GLU A 118 -0.59 2.68 -1.83
N GLN A 119 -0.48 1.92 -0.74
CA GLN A 119 -0.64 2.44 0.62
C GLN A 119 0.45 3.46 0.96
N ILE A 120 1.72 3.14 0.68
CA ILE A 120 2.84 4.07 0.89
C ILE A 120 2.67 5.33 0.04
N ASN A 121 2.20 5.19 -1.21
CA ASN A 121 1.97 6.34 -2.07
C ASN A 121 0.86 7.24 -1.51
N SER A 122 -0.24 6.66 -1.01
CA SER A 122 -1.30 7.40 -0.34
C SER A 122 -0.80 8.11 0.92
N GLU A 123 0.01 7.43 1.75
CA GLU A 123 0.63 8.04 2.95
C GLU A 123 1.56 9.21 2.58
N LEU A 124 2.38 9.04 1.55
CA LEU A 124 3.26 10.09 1.04
C LEU A 124 2.49 11.27 0.45
N GLU A 125 1.41 11.03 -0.29
CA GLU A 125 0.54 12.09 -0.81
C GLU A 125 -0.10 12.88 0.33
N CYS A 126 -0.59 12.20 1.38
CA CYS A 126 -1.07 12.85 2.59
C CYS A 126 0.02 13.69 3.27
N ALA A 127 1.25 13.18 3.39
CA ALA A 127 2.38 13.91 3.96
C ALA A 127 2.72 15.17 3.13
N VAL A 128 2.71 15.07 1.79
CA VAL A 128 2.92 16.23 0.91
C VAL A 128 1.84 17.28 1.11
N VAL A 129 0.58 16.89 1.23
CA VAL A 129 -0.52 17.83 1.52
C VAL A 129 -0.34 18.49 2.89
N ALA A 130 0.07 17.74 3.91
CA ALA A 130 0.35 18.27 5.24
C ALA A 130 1.50 19.30 5.22
N LEU A 131 2.61 18.98 4.53
CA LEU A 131 3.74 19.88 4.34
C LEU A 131 3.36 21.15 3.59
N ARG A 132 2.57 21.04 2.51
CA ARG A 132 2.06 22.21 1.76
C ARG A 132 1.20 23.11 2.64
N ARG A 133 0.34 22.53 3.49
CA ARG A 133 -0.46 23.28 4.46
C ARG A 133 0.40 23.99 5.49
N SER A 134 1.44 23.33 6.02
CA SER A 134 2.38 23.94 6.95
C SER A 134 3.11 25.12 6.30
N ASN A 135 3.66 24.94 5.09
CA ASN A 135 4.30 26.02 4.33
C ASN A 135 3.39 27.22 4.09
N PHE A 136 2.10 26.98 3.77
CA PHE A 136 1.14 28.06 3.61
C PHE A 136 0.95 28.88 4.89
N ARG A 137 0.90 28.23 6.05
CA ARG A 137 0.82 28.91 7.36
C ARG A 137 2.09 29.71 7.66
N LEU A 138 3.27 29.17 7.35
CA LEU A 138 4.53 29.89 7.48
C LEU A 138 4.54 31.16 6.62
N LEU A 139 4.05 31.08 5.38
CA LEU A 139 3.92 32.25 4.49
C LEU A 139 2.94 33.29 5.04
N GLN A 140 1.82 32.86 5.62
CA GLN A 140 0.88 33.77 6.31
C GLN A 140 1.57 34.51 7.46
N GLY A 141 2.39 33.79 8.23
CA GLY A 141 3.18 34.38 9.31
C GLY A 141 4.23 35.37 8.87
N LEU A 142 4.97 35.01 7.83
CA LEU A 142 5.94 35.90 7.23
C LEU A 142 5.26 37.18 6.73
N SER A 143 4.09 37.07 6.10
CA SER A 143 3.30 38.23 5.68
C SER A 143 2.89 39.11 6.86
N ALA A 144 2.36 38.52 7.93
CA ALA A 144 1.99 39.23 9.15
C ALA A 144 3.19 39.95 9.80
N ALA A 145 4.34 39.27 9.87
CA ALA A 145 5.57 39.84 10.41
C ALA A 145 6.10 41.01 9.56
N ILE A 146 6.08 40.87 8.23
CA ILE A 146 6.47 41.95 7.31
C ILE A 146 5.56 43.18 7.51
N SER A 147 4.25 42.97 7.64
CA SER A 147 3.31 44.06 7.91
C SER A 147 3.58 44.74 9.25
N GLY A 148 3.77 43.96 10.32
CA GLY A 148 4.10 44.51 11.64
C GLY A 148 5.45 45.26 11.68
N ILE A 149 6.46 44.81 10.93
CA ILE A 149 7.74 45.53 10.77
C ILE A 149 7.52 46.87 10.04
N LYS A 150 6.71 46.90 8.98
CA LYS A 150 6.39 48.13 8.24
C LYS A 150 5.66 49.13 9.15
N GLU A 151 4.65 48.66 9.90
CA GLU A 151 3.91 49.50 10.85
C GLU A 151 4.80 50.03 11.98
N THR A 152 5.73 49.21 12.47
CA THR A 152 6.71 49.65 13.47
C THR A 152 7.66 50.71 12.90
N ARG A 153 8.06 50.60 11.63
CA ARG A 153 8.91 51.60 10.97
C ARG A 153 8.17 52.91 10.70
N ASP A 154 6.94 52.82 10.20
CA ASP A 154 6.17 53.96 9.71
C ASP A 154 5.27 54.58 10.80
N GLY A 155 5.28 54.01 12.01
CA GLY A 155 4.46 54.42 13.14
C GLY A 155 4.78 55.81 13.69
N SER A 156 3.75 56.66 13.75
CA SER A 156 3.84 58.07 14.14
C SER A 156 4.15 58.31 15.62
N SER A 157 3.86 57.35 16.51
CA SER A 157 4.16 57.45 17.95
C SER A 157 4.86 56.21 18.49
N GLU A 158 5.64 56.39 19.55
CA GLU A 158 6.35 55.28 20.21
C GLU A 158 5.39 54.20 20.72
N ALA A 159 4.22 54.59 21.23
CA ALA A 159 3.19 53.65 21.65
C ALA A 159 2.67 52.78 20.50
N VAL A 160 2.47 53.35 19.31
CA VAL A 160 2.05 52.60 18.12
C VAL A 160 3.15 51.63 17.68
N ARG A 161 4.42 52.07 17.66
CA ARG A 161 5.56 51.22 17.30
C ARG A 161 5.73 50.03 18.25
N ASN A 162 5.64 50.25 19.56
CA ASN A 162 5.78 49.18 20.56
C ASN A 162 4.63 48.17 20.49
N LYS A 163 3.41 48.64 20.20
CA LYS A 163 2.25 47.77 19.99
C LYS A 163 2.42 46.91 18.74
N SER A 164 2.73 47.51 17.60
CA SER A 164 2.95 46.78 16.34
C SER A 164 4.09 45.77 16.42
N ALA A 165 5.18 46.11 17.13
CA ALA A 165 6.29 45.18 17.37
C ALA A 165 5.85 43.97 18.20
N SER A 166 5.07 44.19 19.27
CA SER A 166 4.55 43.12 20.12
C SER A 166 3.57 42.21 19.38
N GLU A 167 2.69 42.79 18.56
CA GLU A 167 1.74 42.04 17.73
C GLU A 167 2.45 41.17 16.67
N ALA A 168 3.50 41.71 16.04
CA ALA A 168 4.32 40.97 15.08
C ALA A 168 5.02 39.76 15.73
N ILE A 169 5.60 39.96 16.93
CA ILE A 169 6.26 38.89 17.68
C ILE A 169 5.26 37.81 18.09
N ASN A 170 4.09 38.19 18.60
CA ASN A 170 3.05 37.25 19.00
C ASN A 170 2.52 36.44 17.81
N ALA A 171 2.36 37.07 16.64
CA ALA A 171 1.97 36.37 15.42
C ALA A 171 3.02 35.32 14.99
N LEU A 172 4.31 35.68 15.08
CA LEU A 172 5.40 34.74 14.78
C LEU A 172 5.47 33.58 15.77
N LEU A 173 5.34 33.85 17.08
CA LEU A 173 5.33 32.82 18.12
C LEU A 173 4.14 31.87 17.99
N ALA A 174 2.95 32.40 17.70
CA ALA A 174 1.76 31.59 17.46
C ALA A 174 1.98 30.62 16.29
N ILE A 175 2.68 31.04 15.24
CA ILE A 175 2.93 30.22 14.06
C ILE A 175 3.98 29.16 14.30
N VAL A 176 5.01 29.47 15.08
CA VAL A 176 5.98 28.47 15.56
C VAL A 176 5.27 27.40 16.39
N SER A 177 4.34 27.79 17.26
CA SER A 177 3.58 26.87 18.12
C SER A 177 2.62 25.94 17.35
N LEU A 178 2.33 26.22 16.08
CA LEU A 178 1.49 25.37 15.23
C LEU A 178 2.26 24.21 14.59
N ASN A 179 3.59 24.20 14.69
CA ASN A 179 4.40 23.10 14.21
C ASN A 179 4.43 21.95 15.22
N GLU A 180 4.66 20.75 14.73
CA GLU A 180 4.85 19.57 15.56
C GLU A 180 6.27 19.54 16.15
N SER A 181 6.40 19.01 17.37
CA SER A 181 7.71 18.83 18.01
C SER A 181 8.61 17.94 17.14
N PRO A 182 9.91 18.26 16.97
CA PRO A 182 10.72 19.29 17.66
C PRO A 182 10.76 20.66 16.97
N PHE A 183 9.89 20.92 15.99
CA PHE A 183 9.90 22.13 15.16
C PHE A 183 9.05 23.26 15.75
N ASP A 184 8.56 23.09 16.97
CA ASP A 184 7.78 24.04 17.76
C ASP A 184 8.65 25.04 18.56
N VAL A 185 9.96 25.04 18.30
CA VAL A 185 10.94 25.89 19.01
C VAL A 185 11.68 26.79 18.02
N ILE A 186 11.90 28.06 18.39
CA ILE A 186 12.72 28.99 17.59
C ILE A 186 14.20 28.57 17.71
N PRO A 187 14.89 28.26 16.61
CA PRO A 187 16.31 27.92 16.64
C PRO A 187 17.16 29.08 17.18
N SER A 188 18.14 28.78 18.04
CA SER A 188 19.15 29.74 18.44
C SER A 188 19.98 30.22 17.24
N HIS A 189 20.49 31.45 17.30
CA HIS A 189 21.29 32.07 16.23
C HIS A 189 22.51 31.24 15.79
N GLU A 190 22.99 30.30 16.61
CA GLU A 190 24.10 29.40 16.28
C GLU A 190 23.73 28.30 15.26
N ASN A 191 22.44 27.99 15.11
CA ASN A 191 21.94 26.92 14.24
C ASN A 191 21.32 27.40 12.91
N ILE A 192 21.39 28.71 12.62
CA ILE A 192 20.84 29.27 11.39
C ILE A 192 21.87 29.09 10.27
N GLN A 193 21.59 28.19 9.32
CA GLN A 193 22.32 28.18 8.05
C GLN A 193 21.97 29.47 7.29
N SER A 194 22.97 30.30 7.01
CA SER A 194 22.82 31.52 6.23
C SER A 194 22.17 31.19 4.88
N LEU A 195 20.97 31.74 4.64
CA LEU A 195 20.30 31.63 3.35
C LEU A 195 21.13 32.40 2.31
N LYS A 196 21.84 31.68 1.45
CA LYS A 196 22.44 32.29 0.26
C LYS A 196 21.30 32.77 -0.63
N VAL A 197 21.27 34.07 -0.91
CA VAL A 197 20.36 34.64 -1.91
C VAL A 197 20.67 33.96 -3.24
N VAL A 198 19.77 33.08 -3.69
CA VAL A 198 19.81 32.57 -5.06
C VAL A 198 19.33 33.71 -5.94
N ARG A 199 20.28 34.51 -6.43
CA ARG A 199 19.99 35.42 -7.55
C ARG A 199 19.78 34.53 -8.78
N GLY A 200 18.54 34.39 -9.21
CA GLY A 200 18.24 33.81 -10.51
C GLY A 200 18.79 34.71 -11.61
N GLU A 201 19.47 34.09 -12.57
CA GLU A 201 19.75 34.68 -13.89
C GLU A 201 18.47 34.73 -14.74
#